data_AF-A0A6D2KJX4-F1
#
_entry.id   AF-A0A6D2KJX4-F1
#
_cell.length_a   1.000
_cell.length_b   1.000
_cell.length_c   1.000
_cell.angle_alpha   90.00
_cell.angle_beta   90.00
_cell.angle_gamma   90.00
#
_symmetry.space_group_name_H-M   'P 1'
#
loop_
_entity.id
_entity.type
_entity.pdbx_description
1 polymer ?
#
loop_
_entity_poly.entity_id
_entity_poly.type
_entity_poly.pdbx_seq_one_letter_code
_entity_poly.pdbx_strand_id
1 'polypeptide(L)'
;MSRNLSFYGSKSTIEEAINNQNDVALFLSKLLFSTKAKHSNSVFSPASVTAALTLVASGPDDPSISKEILSFLNSSSVDDLNAVFSEIASVVLADRSANGGPKISSVNGVWIEQSLRIDSSFKDLFVNFFKASFDRVDFRSKAEEVRVELNTWASNHTNGLIRDLLPPGSITKSTDLVYGNALYFKGEWEVPFDKSHTRNEKFHLVNGGSVSVPFMSSVKKLYVEAYDGFKVLKLPYRQGSCGDEEDTNGGF
;
A
#
# COMPACT_ATOMS: atom_id res chain seq x y z
N MET A 1 32.28 -6.54 13.64
CA MET A 1 31.32 -6.93 14.69
C MET A 1 29.93 -6.93 14.07
N SER A 2 29.44 -8.10 13.67
CA SER A 2 28.11 -8.27 13.09
C SER A 2 27.06 -8.09 14.18
N ARG A 3 26.21 -7.06 14.07
CA ARG A 3 25.03 -6.92 14.91
C ARG A 3 23.96 -7.87 14.37
N ASN A 4 23.76 -8.99 15.06
CA ASN A 4 22.56 -9.81 14.91
C ASN A 4 21.37 -8.98 15.43
N LEU A 5 20.52 -8.54 14.50
CA LEU A 5 19.25 -7.89 14.78
C LEU A 5 18.20 -8.97 15.08
N SER A 6 18.09 -9.39 16.33
CA SER A 6 16.95 -10.19 16.79
C SER A 6 15.79 -9.25 17.11
N PHE A 7 14.92 -9.02 16.13
CA PHE A 7 13.67 -8.27 16.30
C PHE A 7 12.56 -9.19 16.77
N TYR A 8 12.16 -9.08 18.04
CA TYR A 8 10.88 -9.60 18.50
C TYR A 8 10.30 -8.66 19.56
N GLY A 9 9.45 -7.72 19.12
CA GLY A 9 8.44 -7.12 20.00
C GLY A 9 7.38 -8.17 20.36
N SER A 10 6.66 -7.98 21.48
CA SER A 10 5.61 -8.92 21.86
C SER A 10 4.41 -8.80 20.90
N LYS A 11 3.67 -9.88 20.68
CA LYS A 11 2.53 -9.87 19.75
C LYS A 11 1.47 -8.81 20.12
N SER A 12 1.28 -8.53 21.41
CA SER A 12 0.32 -7.51 21.85
C SER A 12 0.77 -6.08 21.52
N THR A 13 2.07 -5.79 21.49
CA THR A 13 2.57 -4.46 21.14
C THR A 13 2.46 -4.17 19.64
N ILE A 14 2.54 -5.20 18.81
CA ILE A 14 2.35 -5.06 17.34
C ILE A 14 0.88 -4.80 17.01
N GLU A 15 -0.06 -5.50 17.65
CA GLU A 15 -1.50 -5.27 17.45
C GLU A 15 -1.93 -3.84 17.83
N GLU A 16 -1.42 -3.33 18.95
CA GLU A 16 -1.65 -1.95 19.37
C GLU A 16 -1.08 -0.95 18.34
N ALA A 17 0.14 -1.18 17.85
CA ALA A 17 0.76 -0.34 16.84
C ALA A 17 -0.02 -0.37 15.50
N ILE A 18 -0.59 -1.51 15.11
CA ILE A 18 -1.47 -1.62 13.93
C ILE A 18 -2.75 -0.80 14.12
N ASN A 19 -3.37 -0.86 15.30
CA ASN A 19 -4.57 -0.06 15.60
C ASN A 19 -4.26 1.45 15.52
N ASN A 20 -3.14 1.89 16.09
CA ASN A 20 -2.68 3.28 15.98
C ASN A 20 -2.50 3.71 14.51
N GLN A 21 -1.92 2.87 13.67
CA GLN A 21 -1.78 3.17 12.24
C GLN A 21 -3.12 3.19 11.49
N ASN A 22 -4.10 2.38 11.90
CA ASN A 22 -5.45 2.44 11.32
C ASN A 22 -6.16 3.77 11.63
N ASP A 23 -5.97 4.32 12.83
CA ASP A 23 -6.50 5.64 13.18
C ASP A 23 -5.87 6.74 12.32
N VAL A 24 -4.54 6.68 12.11
CA VAL A 24 -3.84 7.59 11.20
C VAL A 24 -4.31 7.42 9.75
N ALA A 25 -4.57 6.20 9.31
CA ALA A 25 -5.12 5.92 7.98
C ALA A 25 -6.52 6.55 7.78
N LEU A 26 -7.39 6.46 8.79
CA LEU A 26 -8.71 7.10 8.78
C LEU A 26 -8.58 8.63 8.76
N PHE A 27 -7.67 9.19 9.55
CA PHE A 27 -7.38 10.62 9.54
C PHE A 27 -6.90 11.10 8.16
N LEU A 28 -5.94 10.41 7.55
CA LEU A 28 -5.44 10.70 6.20
C LEU A 28 -6.54 10.58 5.16
N SER A 29 -7.39 9.55 5.24
CA SER A 29 -8.54 9.37 4.35
C SER A 29 -9.47 10.58 4.41
N LYS A 30 -9.81 11.03 5.63
CA LYS A 30 -10.65 12.20 5.85
C LYS A 30 -10.02 13.45 5.25
N LEU A 31 -8.72 13.66 5.44
CA LEU A 31 -8.00 14.82 4.91
C LEU A 31 -7.97 14.82 3.37
N LEU A 32 -7.58 13.71 2.75
CA LEU A 32 -7.48 13.58 1.30
C LEU A 32 -8.84 13.75 0.63
N PHE A 33 -9.87 13.07 1.15
CA PHE A 33 -11.18 13.06 0.49
C PHE A 33 -11.96 14.35 0.70
N SER A 34 -11.72 15.07 1.80
CA SER A 34 -12.35 16.39 2.02
C SER A 34 -11.70 17.52 1.22
N THR A 35 -10.42 17.41 0.86
CA THR A 35 -9.66 18.50 0.23
C THR A 35 -9.47 18.37 -1.28
N LYS A 36 -9.27 17.15 -1.81
CA LYS A 36 -8.90 16.93 -3.22
C LYS A 36 -9.93 16.15 -4.03
N ALA A 37 -10.72 15.30 -3.40
CA ALA A 37 -11.58 14.33 -4.08
C ALA A 37 -13.05 14.74 -4.19
N LYS A 38 -13.37 16.04 -4.09
CA LYS A 38 -14.77 16.48 -4.06
C LYS A 38 -15.48 16.03 -5.35
N HIS A 39 -16.41 15.07 -5.22
CA HIS A 39 -17.15 14.45 -6.32
C HIS A 39 -16.35 13.57 -7.29
N SER A 40 -15.18 13.08 -6.88
CA SER A 40 -14.36 12.14 -7.67
C SER A 40 -14.16 10.83 -6.90
N ASN A 41 -14.18 9.70 -7.61
CA ASN A 41 -13.78 8.43 -7.01
C ASN A 41 -12.33 8.53 -6.56
N SER A 42 -12.02 8.03 -5.36
CA SER A 42 -10.67 8.06 -4.82
C SER A 42 -10.37 6.78 -4.08
N VAL A 43 -9.12 6.35 -4.22
CA VAL A 43 -8.54 5.21 -3.54
C VAL A 43 -7.10 5.53 -3.26
N PHE A 44 -6.61 5.15 -2.08
CA PHE A 44 -5.19 5.16 -1.77
C PHE A 44 -4.88 4.00 -0.82
N SER A 45 -3.60 3.66 -0.70
CA SER A 45 -3.12 2.63 0.22
C SER A 45 -2.47 3.30 1.42
N PRO A 46 -3.10 3.27 2.61
CA PRO A 46 -2.47 3.79 3.82
C PRO A 46 -1.16 3.06 4.16
N ALA A 47 -1.14 1.73 4.00
CA ALA A 47 0.05 0.91 4.20
C ALA A 47 1.25 1.39 3.35
N SER A 48 1.00 1.79 2.10
CA SER A 48 2.03 2.33 1.21
C SER A 48 2.58 3.68 1.66
N VAL A 49 1.70 4.57 2.16
CA VAL A 49 2.11 5.87 2.70
C VAL A 49 2.90 5.69 3.98
N THR A 50 2.44 4.82 4.88
CA THR A 50 3.17 4.48 6.09
C THR A 50 4.53 3.88 5.78
N ALA A 51 4.63 2.96 4.81
CA ALA A 51 5.92 2.41 4.36
C ALA A 51 6.91 3.50 3.93
N ALA A 52 6.43 4.50 3.17
CA ALA A 52 7.24 5.64 2.76
C ALA A 52 7.75 6.44 3.96
N LEU A 53 6.88 6.72 4.93
CA LEU A 53 7.22 7.47 6.14
C LEU A 53 8.16 6.68 7.06
N THR A 54 7.92 5.38 7.23
CA THR A 54 8.81 4.48 7.98
C THR A 54 10.21 4.43 7.37
N LEU A 55 10.28 4.43 6.03
CA LEU A 55 11.52 4.48 5.29
C LEU A 55 12.29 5.79 5.52
N VAL A 56 11.60 6.93 5.51
CA VAL A 56 12.20 8.24 5.82
C VAL A 56 12.65 8.28 7.28
N ALA A 57 11.83 7.82 8.22
CA ALA A 57 12.16 7.81 9.66
C ALA A 57 13.34 6.88 10.00
N SER A 58 13.54 5.82 9.22
CA SER A 58 14.67 4.88 9.34
C SER A 58 15.93 5.36 8.65
N GLY A 59 15.85 6.45 7.88
CA GLY A 59 16.99 7.03 7.18
C GLY A 59 17.99 7.71 8.11
N PRO A 60 19.19 8.02 7.60
CA PRO A 60 20.27 8.60 8.39
C PRO A 60 20.06 10.08 8.77
N ASP A 61 19.00 10.72 8.27
CA ASP A 61 18.84 12.17 8.35
C ASP A 61 17.87 12.60 9.46
N ASP A 62 18.42 13.44 10.33
CA ASP A 62 17.77 14.30 11.31
C ASP A 62 16.84 13.60 12.33
N PRO A 63 17.31 13.39 13.58
CA PRO A 63 16.49 12.89 14.67
C PRO A 63 15.19 13.68 14.91
N SER A 64 15.11 14.94 14.48
CA SER A 64 13.88 15.73 14.55
C SER A 64 12.81 15.23 13.57
N ILE A 65 13.18 14.89 12.33
CA ILE A 65 12.27 14.35 11.31
C ILE A 65 11.74 12.99 11.77
N SER A 66 12.62 12.09 12.22
CA SER A 66 12.20 10.79 12.74
C SER A 66 11.22 10.95 13.90
N LYS A 67 11.46 11.91 14.82
CA LYS A 67 10.55 12.19 15.94
C LYS A 67 9.18 12.70 15.49
N GLU A 68 9.13 13.59 14.51
CA GLU A 68 7.87 14.07 13.94
C GLU A 68 7.08 12.93 13.26
N ILE A 69 7.75 12.07 12.51
CA ILE A 69 7.12 10.92 11.86
C ILE A 69 6.59 9.92 12.90
N LEU A 70 7.37 9.63 13.95
CA LEU A 70 6.94 8.77 15.05
C LEU A 70 5.70 9.32 15.74
N SER A 71 5.68 10.62 16.01
CA SER A 71 4.52 11.30 16.58
C SER A 71 3.31 11.24 15.64
N PHE A 72 3.52 11.43 14.33
CA PHE A 72 2.44 11.41 13.34
C PHE A 72 1.83 10.02 13.18
N LEU A 73 2.68 8.98 13.12
CA LEU A 73 2.26 7.58 13.01
C LEU A 73 1.85 6.96 14.35
N ASN A 74 1.87 7.76 15.43
CA ASN A 74 1.59 7.34 16.80
C ASN A 74 2.35 6.06 17.21
N SER A 75 3.67 6.11 16.98
CA SER A 75 4.60 5.01 17.24
C SER A 75 5.69 5.42 18.23
N SER A 76 6.09 4.49 19.10
CA SER A 76 7.03 4.75 20.19
C SER A 76 8.49 4.76 19.71
N SER A 77 8.80 4.03 18.64
CA SER A 77 10.17 3.91 18.12
C SER A 77 10.21 3.56 16.64
N VAL A 78 11.35 3.81 15.99
CA VAL A 78 11.58 3.40 14.59
C VAL A 78 11.56 1.87 14.47
N ASP A 79 11.99 1.14 15.51
CA ASP A 79 11.94 -0.31 15.54
C ASP A 79 10.49 -0.83 15.52
N ASP A 80 9.56 -0.17 16.21
CA ASP A 80 8.13 -0.51 16.16
C ASP A 80 7.55 -0.26 14.77
N LEU A 81 7.89 0.86 14.14
CA LEU A 81 7.48 1.14 12.75
C LEU A 81 7.99 0.05 11.79
N ASN A 82 9.24 -0.37 11.96
CA ASN A 82 9.86 -1.41 11.15
C ASN A 82 9.22 -2.79 11.39
N ALA A 83 8.86 -3.10 12.63
CA ALA A 83 8.14 -4.33 12.96
C ALA A 83 6.75 -4.37 12.29
N VAL A 84 5.98 -3.28 12.39
CA VAL A 84 4.67 -3.18 11.72
C VAL A 84 4.81 -3.24 10.20
N PHE A 85 5.79 -2.54 9.63
CA PHE A 85 6.06 -2.62 8.19
C PHE A 85 6.36 -4.05 7.75
N SER A 86 7.18 -4.79 8.50
CA SER A 86 7.53 -6.18 8.19
C SER A 86 6.31 -7.09 8.20
N GLU A 87 5.41 -6.93 9.17
CA GLU A 87 4.15 -7.67 9.26
C GLU A 87 3.23 -7.35 8.07
N ILE A 88 3.03 -6.06 7.77
CA ILE A 88 2.19 -5.62 6.64
C ILE A 88 2.77 -6.12 5.31
N ALA A 89 4.07 -5.99 5.11
CA ALA A 89 4.75 -6.41 3.88
C ALA A 89 4.64 -7.93 3.66
N SER A 90 4.82 -8.73 4.72
CA SER A 90 4.80 -10.19 4.64
C SER A 90 3.40 -10.80 4.60
N VAL A 91 2.43 -10.18 5.26
CA VAL A 91 1.07 -10.74 5.38
C VAL A 91 0.09 -10.09 4.42
N VAL A 92 0.06 -8.75 4.38
CA VAL A 92 -0.99 -7.97 3.70
C VAL A 92 -0.63 -7.69 2.24
N LEU A 93 0.64 -7.36 1.96
CA LEU A 93 1.09 -6.98 0.62
C LEU A 93 1.67 -8.15 -0.20
N ALA A 94 1.72 -9.35 0.40
CA ALA A 94 2.21 -10.54 -0.27
C ALA A 94 1.28 -11.00 -1.39
N ASP A 95 1.87 -11.35 -2.53
CA ASP A 95 1.12 -11.94 -3.63
C ASP A 95 0.71 -13.37 -3.30
N ARG A 96 -0.60 -13.62 -3.22
CA ARG A 96 -1.16 -14.94 -2.93
C ARG A 96 -1.78 -15.61 -4.14
N SER A 97 -1.62 -15.02 -5.33
CA SER A 97 -2.24 -15.54 -6.56
C SER A 97 -1.77 -16.96 -6.92
N ALA A 98 -0.53 -17.31 -6.62
CA ALA A 98 0.00 -18.67 -6.83
C ALA A 98 -0.77 -19.74 -6.03
N ASN A 99 -1.31 -19.37 -4.87
CA ASN A 99 -2.08 -20.25 -4.00
C ASN A 99 -3.60 -20.12 -4.21
N GLY A 100 -4.04 -19.35 -5.22
CA GLY A 100 -5.45 -19.06 -5.48
C GLY A 100 -6.05 -17.93 -4.64
N GLY A 101 -5.21 -17.16 -3.93
CA GLY A 101 -5.58 -15.93 -3.25
C GLY A 101 -5.53 -14.69 -4.16
N PRO A 102 -5.66 -13.47 -3.61
CA PRO A 102 -5.62 -12.25 -4.40
C PRO A 102 -4.25 -12.03 -5.06
N LYS A 103 -4.26 -11.48 -6.28
CA LYS A 103 -3.07 -10.94 -6.93
C LYS A 103 -2.77 -9.58 -6.31
N ILE A 104 -1.61 -9.48 -5.67
CA ILE A 104 -1.09 -8.22 -5.14
C ILE A 104 0.27 -7.97 -5.78
N SER A 105 0.49 -6.75 -6.26
CA SER A 105 1.82 -6.28 -6.65
C SER A 105 2.03 -4.94 -5.96
N SER A 106 2.84 -4.96 -4.91
CA SER A 106 3.24 -3.77 -4.17
C SER A 106 4.71 -3.53 -4.39
N VAL A 107 5.06 -2.39 -4.98
CA VAL A 107 6.45 -2.03 -5.20
C VAL A 107 6.77 -0.67 -4.62
N ASN A 108 7.94 -0.62 -4.01
CA ASN A 108 8.57 0.61 -3.55
C ASN A 108 9.75 0.90 -4.48
N GLY A 109 10.02 2.18 -4.71
CA GLY A 109 11.12 2.64 -5.53
C GLY A 109 11.73 3.91 -4.94
N VAL A 110 13.06 3.97 -4.96
CA VAL A 110 13.82 5.12 -4.51
C VAL A 110 14.81 5.51 -5.61
N TRP A 111 14.69 6.73 -6.11
CA TRP A 111 15.61 7.30 -7.08
C TRP A 111 16.26 8.52 -6.49
N ILE A 112 17.59 8.54 -6.47
CA ILE A 112 18.37 9.61 -5.85
C ILE A 112 19.26 10.25 -6.91
N GLU A 113 19.43 11.56 -6.83
CA GLU A 113 20.33 12.30 -7.69
C GLU A 113 21.76 11.71 -7.63
N GLN A 114 22.30 11.36 -8.78
CA GLN A 114 23.60 10.71 -8.92
C GLN A 114 24.77 11.56 -8.39
N SER A 115 24.63 12.88 -8.29
CA SER A 115 25.67 13.73 -7.70
C SER A 115 25.74 13.65 -6.17
N LEU A 116 24.69 13.15 -5.50
CA LEU A 116 24.64 13.08 -4.03
C LEU A 116 25.40 11.87 -3.50
N ARG A 117 26.18 12.06 -2.43
CA ARG A 117 26.88 10.96 -1.75
C ARG A 117 25.90 10.24 -0.83
N ILE A 118 25.82 8.92 -0.98
CA ILE A 118 24.92 8.07 -0.21
C ILE A 118 25.77 7.00 0.49
N ASP A 119 25.53 6.80 1.77
CA ASP A 119 26.16 5.72 2.54
C ASP A 119 25.65 4.35 2.05
N SER A 120 26.54 3.37 1.94
CA SER A 120 26.18 1.99 1.55
C SER A 120 25.10 1.37 2.44
N SER A 121 25.08 1.69 3.73
CA SER A 121 24.07 1.21 4.68
C SER A 121 22.65 1.65 4.32
N PHE A 122 22.50 2.81 3.67
CA PHE A 122 21.19 3.32 3.25
C PHE A 122 20.65 2.55 2.05
N LYS A 123 21.53 2.20 1.11
CA LYS A 123 21.18 1.32 0.00
C LYS A 123 20.72 -0.05 0.53
N ASP A 124 21.42 -0.60 1.52
CA ASP A 124 21.05 -1.89 2.11
C ASP A 124 19.69 -1.83 2.80
N LEU A 125 19.38 -0.74 3.51
CA LEU A 125 18.05 -0.53 4.09
C LEU A 125 16.95 -0.56 3.02
N PHE A 126 17.11 0.18 1.92
CA PHE A 126 16.10 0.21 0.87
C PHE A 126 15.92 -1.12 0.16
N VAL A 127 17.04 -1.73 -0.26
CA VAL A 127 17.00 -2.94 -1.10
C VAL A 127 16.64 -4.16 -0.26
N ASN A 128 17.22 -4.31 0.92
CA ASN A 128 17.08 -5.54 1.69
C ASN A 128 15.88 -5.52 2.62
N PHE A 129 15.59 -4.40 3.28
CA PHE A 129 14.48 -4.30 4.23
C PHE A 129 13.18 -3.90 3.54
N PHE A 130 13.16 -2.77 2.82
CA PHE A 130 11.95 -2.29 2.13
C PHE A 130 11.67 -2.98 0.79
N LYS A 131 12.57 -3.86 0.33
CA LYS A 131 12.52 -4.53 -0.99
C LYS A 131 12.29 -3.54 -2.13
N ALA A 132 12.82 -2.33 -1.98
CA ALA A 132 12.61 -1.25 -2.93
C ALA A 132 13.56 -1.39 -4.12
N SER A 133 13.06 -1.03 -5.30
CA SER A 133 13.93 -0.69 -6.44
C SER A 133 14.77 0.53 -6.03
N PHE A 134 16.07 0.50 -6.30
CA PHE A 134 16.97 1.59 -5.97
C PHE A 134 17.81 1.95 -7.18
N ASP A 135 17.83 3.24 -7.55
CA ASP A 135 18.70 3.71 -8.61
C ASP A 135 19.24 5.13 -8.36
N ARG A 136 20.38 5.44 -8.99
CA ARG A 136 20.97 6.77 -9.02
C ARG A 136 20.78 7.37 -10.40
N VAL A 137 20.05 8.48 -10.46
CA VAL A 137 19.57 9.09 -11.71
C VAL A 137 20.05 10.53 -11.84
N ASP A 138 20.06 11.05 -13.07
CA ASP A 138 20.49 12.42 -13.37
C ASP A 138 19.28 13.36 -13.44
N PHE A 139 18.73 13.77 -12.30
CA PHE A 139 17.68 14.79 -12.29
C PHE A 139 18.23 16.14 -12.80
N ARG A 140 19.50 16.46 -12.53
CA ARG A 140 20.08 17.77 -12.92
C ARG A 140 20.05 18.04 -14.42
N SER A 141 20.35 17.04 -15.22
CA SER A 141 20.45 17.17 -16.67
C SER A 141 19.31 16.48 -17.41
N LYS A 142 18.73 15.43 -16.82
CA LYS A 142 17.80 14.48 -17.47
C LYS A 142 16.44 14.33 -16.76
N ALA A 143 16.01 15.34 -15.99
CA ALA A 143 14.76 15.30 -15.20
C ALA A 143 13.54 14.72 -15.93
N GLU A 144 13.30 15.13 -17.18
CA GLU A 144 12.13 14.68 -17.95
C GLU A 144 12.27 13.23 -18.43
N GLU A 145 13.47 12.81 -18.83
CA GLU A 145 13.77 11.43 -19.22
C GLU A 145 13.58 10.50 -18.02
N VAL A 146 14.13 10.91 -16.87
CA VAL A 146 13.95 10.21 -15.59
C VAL A 146 12.46 10.12 -15.23
N ARG A 147 11.68 11.20 -15.37
CA ARG A 147 10.22 11.16 -15.13
C ARG A 147 9.51 10.10 -15.97
N VAL A 148 9.85 9.99 -17.25
CA VAL A 148 9.28 8.98 -18.16
C VAL A 148 9.69 7.55 -17.75
N GLU A 149 10.95 7.36 -17.34
CA GLU A 149 11.44 6.08 -16.81
C GLU A 149 10.68 5.65 -15.56
N LEU A 150 10.47 6.56 -14.58
CA LEU A 150 9.72 6.26 -13.36
C LEU A 150 8.25 5.91 -13.66
N ASN A 151 7.62 6.61 -14.60
CA ASN A 151 6.26 6.28 -15.06
C ASN A 151 6.20 4.90 -15.73
N THR A 152 7.21 4.56 -16.55
CA THR A 152 7.33 3.23 -17.17
C THR A 152 7.51 2.14 -16.12
N TRP A 153 8.35 2.39 -15.10
CA TRP A 153 8.51 1.51 -13.95
C TRP A 153 7.19 1.28 -13.22
N ALA A 154 6.44 2.34 -12.92
CA ALA A 154 5.14 2.22 -12.22
C ALA A 154 4.13 1.46 -13.08
N SER A 155 4.11 1.71 -14.39
CA SER A 155 3.25 1.04 -15.35
C SER A 155 3.50 -0.46 -15.40
N ASN A 156 4.76 -0.86 -15.51
CA ASN A 156 5.14 -2.28 -15.56
C ASN A 156 4.74 -3.04 -14.29
N HIS A 157 4.91 -2.43 -13.12
CA HIS A 157 4.57 -3.07 -11.84
C HIS A 157 3.06 -3.07 -11.51
N THR A 158 2.26 -2.33 -12.29
CA THR A 158 0.81 -2.22 -12.11
C THR A 158 0.03 -2.79 -13.29
N ASN A 159 0.65 -3.64 -14.10
CA ASN A 159 0.05 -4.24 -15.30
C ASN A 159 -0.53 -3.19 -16.26
N GLY A 160 0.14 -2.04 -16.38
CA GLY A 160 -0.26 -0.95 -17.27
C GLY A 160 -1.39 -0.08 -16.77
N LEU A 161 -1.84 -0.23 -15.51
CA LEU A 161 -2.95 0.55 -14.95
C LEU A 161 -2.54 1.93 -14.45
N ILE A 162 -1.34 2.06 -13.86
CA ILE A 162 -0.78 3.35 -13.43
C ILE A 162 0.29 3.76 -14.45
N ARG A 163 -0.09 4.60 -15.41
CA ARG A 163 0.81 5.04 -16.50
C ARG A 163 1.47 6.39 -16.23
N ASP A 164 0.73 7.29 -15.61
CA ASP A 164 1.15 8.67 -15.37
C ASP A 164 1.17 8.95 -13.86
N LEU A 165 2.04 8.24 -13.14
CA LEU A 165 2.22 8.46 -11.70
C LEU A 165 2.73 9.88 -11.43
N LEU A 166 3.68 10.33 -12.26
CA LEU A 166 4.35 11.62 -12.17
C LEU A 166 3.93 12.48 -13.37
N PRO A 167 3.11 13.52 -13.17
CA PRO A 167 2.66 14.38 -14.25
C PRO A 167 3.82 15.24 -14.81
N PRO A 168 3.71 15.74 -16.05
CA PRO A 168 4.73 16.62 -16.62
C PRO A 168 5.09 17.79 -15.68
N GLY A 169 6.39 18.03 -15.50
CA GLY A 169 6.90 19.07 -14.61
C GLY A 169 6.93 18.73 -13.12
N SER A 170 6.49 17.53 -12.70
CA SER A 170 6.57 17.13 -11.28
C SER A 170 7.98 16.79 -10.82
N ILE A 171 8.87 16.40 -11.74
CA ILE A 171 10.30 16.23 -11.52
C ILE A 171 11.01 17.40 -12.19
N THR A 172 11.95 18.01 -11.48
CA THR A 172 12.69 19.17 -11.96
C THR A 172 14.19 18.97 -11.73
N LYS A 173 15.00 19.88 -12.27
CA LYS A 173 16.46 19.84 -12.07
C LYS A 173 16.88 20.00 -10.61
N SER A 174 16.01 20.53 -9.74
CA SER A 174 16.27 20.64 -8.30
C SER A 174 15.76 19.43 -7.49
N THR A 175 15.21 18.41 -8.14
CA THR A 175 14.80 17.18 -7.46
C THR A 175 16.03 16.39 -7.01
N ASP A 176 16.06 16.00 -5.73
CA ASP A 176 17.18 15.28 -5.12
C ASP A 176 16.84 13.81 -4.88
N LEU A 177 15.60 13.55 -4.53
CA LEU A 177 15.10 12.23 -4.19
C LEU A 177 13.64 12.11 -4.64
N VAL A 178 13.31 10.99 -5.25
CA VAL A 178 11.93 10.57 -5.51
C VAL A 178 11.69 9.25 -4.81
N TYR A 179 10.65 9.20 -3.99
CA TYR A 179 10.08 7.97 -3.48
C TYR A 179 8.81 7.66 -4.27
N GLY A 180 8.75 6.46 -4.84
CA GLY A 180 7.57 5.95 -5.53
C GLY A 180 7.02 4.72 -4.82
N ASN A 181 5.70 4.68 -4.61
CA ASN A 181 5.00 3.44 -4.32
C ASN A 181 3.94 3.21 -5.40
N ALA A 182 3.82 1.96 -5.85
CA ALA A 182 2.74 1.53 -6.71
C ALA A 182 2.15 0.22 -6.16
N LEU A 183 0.82 0.22 -5.95
CA LEU A 183 0.08 -0.93 -5.47
C LEU A 183 -0.99 -1.33 -6.49
N TYR A 184 -0.95 -2.58 -6.91
CA TYR A 184 -1.98 -3.23 -7.68
C TYR A 184 -2.63 -4.33 -6.85
N PHE A 185 -3.96 -4.36 -6.85
CA PHE A 185 -4.76 -5.38 -6.20
C PHE A 185 -5.81 -5.90 -7.16
N LYS A 186 -5.91 -7.23 -7.28
CA LYS A 186 -6.99 -7.93 -7.96
C LYS A 186 -7.33 -9.22 -7.22
N GLY A 187 -8.49 -9.25 -6.59
CA GLY A 187 -9.01 -10.42 -5.90
C GLY A 187 -10.27 -10.97 -6.56
N GLU A 188 -10.46 -12.28 -6.47
CA GLU A 188 -11.76 -12.92 -6.72
C GLU A 188 -12.56 -12.95 -5.44
N TRP A 189 -13.87 -12.73 -5.52
CA TRP A 189 -14.75 -12.95 -4.37
C TRP A 189 -14.72 -14.42 -3.94
N GLU A 190 -14.74 -14.68 -2.63
CA GLU A 190 -14.89 -16.04 -2.11
C GLU A 190 -16.20 -16.67 -2.63
N VAL A 191 -17.26 -15.86 -2.69
CA VAL A 191 -18.54 -16.22 -3.30
C VAL A 191 -18.82 -15.26 -4.46
N PRO A 192 -18.60 -15.66 -5.72
CA PRO A 192 -18.85 -14.81 -6.88
C PRO A 192 -20.34 -14.45 -7.05
N PHE A 193 -20.57 -13.25 -7.59
CA PHE A 193 -21.89 -12.83 -8.05
C PHE A 193 -22.22 -13.50 -9.39
N ASP A 194 -23.48 -13.91 -9.55
CA ASP A 194 -23.95 -14.40 -10.84
C ASP A 194 -24.09 -13.23 -11.82
N LYS A 195 -23.37 -13.30 -12.94
CA LYS A 195 -23.39 -12.26 -13.97
C LYS A 195 -24.77 -12.06 -14.57
N SER A 196 -25.61 -13.11 -14.63
CA SER A 196 -26.99 -13.02 -15.15
C SER A 196 -27.91 -12.15 -14.29
N HIS A 197 -27.55 -11.92 -13.03
CA HIS A 197 -28.27 -11.04 -12.11
C HIS A 197 -27.74 -9.59 -12.11
N THR A 198 -26.70 -9.30 -12.89
CA THR A 198 -26.18 -7.93 -13.03
C THR A 198 -27.10 -7.13 -13.94
N ARG A 199 -27.63 -6.00 -13.45
CA ARG A 199 -28.57 -5.15 -14.20
C ARG A 199 -28.16 -3.69 -14.08
N ASN A 200 -28.45 -2.92 -15.13
CA ASN A 200 -28.24 -1.48 -15.12
C ASN A 200 -29.28 -0.83 -14.22
N GLU A 201 -28.82 -0.21 -13.14
CA GLU A 201 -29.65 0.45 -12.14
C GLU A 201 -29.18 1.89 -11.92
N LYS A 202 -30.02 2.69 -11.27
CA LYS A 202 -29.75 4.11 -11.03
C LYS A 202 -28.82 4.30 -9.83
N PHE A 203 -27.61 4.82 -10.06
CA PHE A 203 -26.71 5.29 -9.02
C PHE A 203 -26.90 6.80 -8.79
N HIS A 204 -27.07 7.19 -7.52
CA HIS A 204 -27.31 8.57 -7.13
C HIS A 204 -25.99 9.29 -6.82
N LEU A 205 -25.72 10.39 -7.53
CA LEU A 205 -24.52 11.20 -7.35
C LEU A 205 -24.71 12.21 -6.23
N VAL A 206 -23.60 12.59 -5.57
CA VAL A 206 -23.60 13.59 -4.48
C VAL A 206 -24.08 14.97 -4.97
N ASN A 207 -23.92 15.30 -6.25
CA ASN A 207 -24.41 16.55 -6.84
C ASN A 207 -25.93 16.55 -7.14
N GLY A 208 -26.67 15.54 -6.70
CA GLY A 208 -28.10 15.38 -6.94
C GLY A 208 -28.46 14.72 -8.29
N GLY A 209 -27.47 14.52 -9.17
CA GLY A 209 -27.64 13.80 -10.43
C GLY A 209 -27.74 12.29 -10.24
N SER A 210 -27.91 11.59 -11.36
CA SER A 210 -27.89 10.12 -11.38
C SER A 210 -27.34 9.57 -12.68
N VAL A 211 -26.67 8.43 -12.59
CA VAL A 211 -26.12 7.70 -13.74
C VAL A 211 -26.60 6.25 -13.70
N SER A 212 -26.77 5.63 -14.86
CA SER A 212 -27.09 4.20 -14.95
C SER A 212 -25.79 3.40 -14.95
N VAL A 213 -25.66 2.44 -14.03
CA VAL A 213 -24.45 1.59 -13.88
C VAL A 213 -24.86 0.14 -13.63
N PRO A 214 -24.01 -0.85 -13.99
CA PRO A 214 -24.29 -2.25 -13.73
C PRO A 214 -24.16 -2.56 -12.23
N PHE A 215 -25.29 -2.79 -11.55
CA PHE A 215 -25.32 -3.26 -10.17
C PHE A 215 -25.26 -4.78 -10.13
N MET A 216 -24.30 -5.32 -9.37
CA MET A 216 -24.27 -6.73 -9.03
C MET A 216 -25.31 -7.03 -7.94
N SER A 217 -25.97 -8.19 -8.01
CA SER A 217 -26.94 -8.61 -6.99
C SER A 217 -26.77 -10.08 -6.63
N SER A 218 -27.14 -10.42 -5.39
CA SER A 218 -27.05 -11.78 -4.86
C SER A 218 -28.18 -12.02 -3.88
N VAL A 219 -28.72 -13.24 -3.89
CA VAL A 219 -29.73 -13.73 -2.92
C VAL A 219 -29.09 -14.56 -1.81
N LYS A 220 -27.76 -14.74 -1.84
CA LYS A 220 -27.02 -15.50 -0.82
C LYS A 220 -26.90 -14.68 0.46
N LYS A 221 -26.71 -15.38 1.59
CA LYS A 221 -26.42 -14.73 2.87
C LYS A 221 -25.10 -13.95 2.76
N LEU A 222 -25.14 -12.68 3.15
CA LEU A 222 -23.99 -11.79 3.21
C LEU A 222 -23.81 -11.30 4.64
N TYR A 223 -22.57 -10.96 4.99
CA TYR A 223 -22.24 -10.36 6.28
C TYR A 223 -22.61 -8.88 6.26
N VAL A 224 -23.79 -8.55 6.78
CA VAL A 224 -24.31 -7.18 6.83
C VAL A 224 -24.71 -6.83 8.26
N GLU A 225 -24.29 -5.66 8.71
CA GLU A 225 -24.70 -5.08 9.98
C GLU A 225 -25.24 -3.65 9.76
N ALA A 226 -26.26 -3.27 10.50
CA ALA A 226 -26.91 -1.97 10.40
C ALA A 226 -26.71 -1.18 11.69
N TYR A 227 -26.36 0.09 11.53
CA TYR A 227 -26.15 1.06 12.60
C TYR A 227 -27.06 2.27 12.37
N ASP A 228 -27.08 3.19 13.33
CA ASP A 228 -27.76 4.46 13.14
C ASP A 228 -27.08 5.28 12.03
N GLY A 229 -27.83 5.59 10.97
CA GLY A 229 -27.35 6.36 9.82
C GLY A 229 -26.54 5.61 8.75
N PHE A 230 -26.12 4.34 8.96
CA PHE A 230 -25.33 3.60 7.96
C PHE A 230 -25.43 2.08 8.09
N LYS A 231 -24.91 1.35 7.09
CA LYS A 231 -24.79 -0.10 7.06
C LYS A 231 -23.38 -0.51 6.64
N VAL A 232 -22.89 -1.62 7.18
CA VAL A 232 -21.59 -2.20 6.85
C VAL A 232 -21.82 -3.55 6.17
N LEU A 233 -21.16 -3.77 5.03
CA LEU A 233 -21.18 -5.02 4.28
C LEU A 233 -19.74 -5.54 4.16
N LYS A 234 -19.50 -6.79 4.59
CA LYS A 234 -18.23 -7.48 4.40
C LYS A 234 -18.34 -8.47 3.22
N LEU A 235 -17.50 -8.27 2.21
CA LEU A 235 -17.35 -9.15 1.05
C LEU A 235 -15.96 -9.79 1.07
N PRO A 236 -15.81 -11.04 1.52
CA PRO A 236 -14.52 -11.71 1.56
C PRO A 236 -14.00 -12.02 0.15
N TYR A 237 -12.70 -11.84 -0.04
CA TYR A 237 -11.98 -12.36 -1.19
C TYR A 237 -11.53 -13.79 -0.94
N ARG A 238 -11.43 -14.57 -2.01
CA ARG A 238 -10.86 -15.92 -1.99
C ARG A 238 -9.42 -15.84 -1.46
N GLN A 239 -9.10 -16.63 -0.45
CA GLN A 239 -7.79 -16.59 0.23
C GLN A 239 -6.76 -17.58 -0.36
N GLY A 240 -7.21 -18.51 -1.21
CA GLY A 240 -6.38 -19.62 -1.68
C GLY A 240 -6.24 -20.72 -0.62
N SER A 241 -5.65 -21.85 -1.01
CA SER A 241 -5.22 -22.88 -0.05
C SER A 241 -3.86 -22.48 0.50
N CYS A 242 -3.75 -22.25 1.81
CA CYS A 242 -2.47 -22.55 2.46
C CYS A 242 -2.21 -24.03 2.18
N GLY A 243 -1.00 -24.40 1.76
CA GLY A 243 -0.65 -25.80 1.68
C GLY A 243 -0.78 -26.40 3.07
N ASP A 244 -1.91 -27.05 3.34
CA ASP A 244 -1.97 -28.05 4.39
C ASP A 244 -1.01 -29.13 3.89
N GLU A 245 0.13 -29.28 4.58
CA GLU A 245 0.84 -30.55 4.53
C GLU A 245 -0.21 -31.61 4.87
N GLU A 246 -0.51 -32.45 3.89
CA GLU A 246 -1.24 -33.69 4.08
C GLU A 246 -0.51 -34.47 5.18
N ASP A 247 -0.99 -34.33 6.42
CA ASP A 247 -0.79 -35.32 7.47
C ASP A 247 -1.59 -36.57 7.07
N THR A 248 -1.12 -37.25 6.02
CA THR A 248 -1.40 -38.66 5.81
C THR A 248 -0.63 -39.44 6.87
N ASN A 249 -1.17 -39.48 8.08
CA ASN A 249 -0.95 -40.60 8.98
C ASN A 249 -2.30 -41.07 9.50
N GLY A 250 -2.92 -41.92 8.68
CA GLY A 250 -3.95 -42.83 9.14
C GLY A 250 -3.38 -43.81 10.18
N GLY A 251 -4.20 -44.16 11.16
CA GLY A 251 -3.87 -45.18 12.13
C GLY A 251 -4.88 -45.24 13.28
N PHE A 252 -6.07 -45.78 12.96
CA PHE A 252 -7.12 -46.33 13.84
C PHE A 252 -7.63 -45.51 15.04
#